data_AF-A0A1F2WYA0-F1
#
_entry.id   AF-A0A1F2WYA0-F1
#
_cell.length_a   1.000
_cell.length_b   1.000
_cell.length_c   1.000
_cell.angle_alpha   90.00
_cell.angle_beta   90.00
_cell.angle_gamma   90.00
#
_symmetry.space_group_name_H-M   'P 1'
#
loop_
_entity.id
_entity.type
_entity.pdbx_description
1 polymer ?
#
loop_
_entity_poly.entity_id
_entity_poly.type
_entity_poly.pdbx_seq_one_letter_code
_entity_poly.pdbx_strand_id
1 'polypeptide(L)'
;MKNKTYKNFGDAFLELKENFPTISYGKIARELDITDSYAWNLPNRRRKSPIPKKMLVQLAGVFKVKPSYFYEFRLYEMLDFINDNRRFLDHCLRQAKKYKTALETGKDIIREEEFKEEFEELEEESIKKSAGNQ
;
A
#
# COMPACT_ATOMS: atom_id res chain seq x y z
N MET A 1 -15.62 -18.25 -1.54
CA MET A 1 -15.87 -16.81 -1.67
C MET A 1 -15.03 -16.25 -2.80
N LYS A 2 -15.54 -15.26 -3.56
CA LYS A 2 -14.71 -14.57 -4.57
C LYS A 2 -13.54 -13.87 -3.87
N ASN A 3 -12.34 -13.99 -4.44
CA ASN A 3 -11.12 -13.41 -3.85
C ASN A 3 -11.02 -11.88 -3.98
N LYS A 4 -11.94 -11.26 -4.72
CA LYS A 4 -12.00 -9.83 -4.99
C LYS A 4 -13.40 -9.38 -5.37
N THR A 5 -13.74 -8.13 -5.02
CA THR A 5 -14.93 -7.43 -5.51
C THR A 5 -14.56 -6.13 -6.22
N TYR A 6 -15.35 -5.74 -7.21
CA TYR A 6 -15.22 -4.47 -7.95
C TYR A 6 -16.29 -3.44 -7.51
N LYS A 7 -17.10 -3.82 -6.54
CA LYS A 7 -18.05 -2.90 -5.91
C LYS A 7 -17.29 -1.79 -5.18
N ASN A 8 -17.97 -0.66 -4.97
CA ASN A 8 -17.45 0.38 -4.09
C ASN A 8 -17.30 -0.18 -2.65
N PHE A 9 -16.48 0.49 -1.84
CA PHE A 9 -16.24 0.11 -0.46
C PHE A 9 -17.52 -0.17 0.35
N GLY A 10 -18.54 0.68 0.24
CA GLY A 10 -19.76 0.56 1.03
C GLY A 10 -20.53 -0.73 0.72
N ASP A 11 -20.76 -1.00 -0.55
CA ASP A 11 -21.44 -2.22 -1.00
C ASP A 11 -20.59 -3.47 -0.71
N ALA A 12 -19.27 -3.37 -0.85
CA ALA A 12 -18.34 -4.45 -0.51
C ALA A 12 -18.35 -4.78 0.98
N PHE A 13 -18.43 -3.76 1.84
CA PHE A 13 -18.54 -3.91 3.29
C PHE A 13 -19.87 -4.58 3.66
N LEU A 14 -20.98 -4.10 3.08
CA LEU A 14 -22.31 -4.67 3.36
C LEU A 14 -22.39 -6.14 2.93
N GLU A 15 -21.85 -6.48 1.76
CA GLU A 15 -21.75 -7.88 1.31
C GLU A 15 -20.94 -8.74 2.29
N LEU A 16 -19.84 -8.24 2.86
CA LEU A 16 -19.11 -8.97 3.89
C LEU A 16 -19.94 -9.13 5.18
N LYS A 17 -20.66 -8.08 5.59
CA LYS A 17 -21.52 -8.12 6.78
C LYS A 17 -22.68 -9.12 6.64
N GLU A 18 -23.23 -9.26 5.45
CA GLU A 18 -24.25 -10.26 5.09
C GLU A 18 -23.67 -11.68 5.12
N ASN A 19 -22.48 -11.88 4.57
CA ASN A 19 -21.81 -13.18 4.56
C ASN A 19 -21.30 -13.62 5.95
N PHE A 20 -21.02 -12.66 6.83
CA PHE A 20 -20.55 -12.90 8.20
C PHE A 20 -21.50 -12.25 9.23
N PRO A 21 -22.73 -12.76 9.38
CA PRO A 21 -23.76 -12.13 10.21
C PRO A 21 -23.37 -12.08 11.70
N THR A 22 -22.55 -13.03 12.16
CA THR A 22 -22.07 -13.15 13.55
C THR A 22 -21.09 -12.06 13.96
N ILE A 23 -20.47 -11.37 13.01
CA ILE A 23 -19.57 -10.24 13.30
C ILE A 23 -20.42 -9.00 13.60
N SER A 24 -20.40 -8.54 14.85
CA SER A 24 -21.13 -7.33 15.26
C SER A 24 -20.38 -6.05 14.87
N TYR A 25 -21.11 -4.94 14.73
CA TYR A 25 -20.49 -3.61 14.52
C TYR A 25 -19.58 -3.20 15.69
N GLY A 26 -19.91 -3.58 16.93
CA GLY A 26 -19.02 -3.32 18.08
C GLY A 26 -17.71 -4.10 18.03
N LYS A 27 -17.71 -5.31 17.46
CA LYS A 27 -16.46 -6.04 17.19
C LYS A 27 -15.62 -5.29 16.13
N ILE A 28 -16.25 -4.87 15.04
CA ILE A 28 -15.59 -4.09 13.98
C ILE A 28 -15.00 -2.80 14.59
N ALA A 29 -15.77 -2.09 15.40
CA ALA A 29 -15.34 -0.85 16.03
C ALA A 29 -14.10 -1.03 16.90
N ARG A 30 -14.08 -2.07 17.74
CA ARG A 30 -12.93 -2.42 18.58
C ARG A 30 -11.67 -2.74 17.78
N GLU A 31 -11.80 -3.53 16.72
CA GLU A 31 -10.66 -3.96 15.90
C GLU A 31 -10.08 -2.81 15.05
N LEU A 32 -10.93 -1.85 14.68
CA LEU A 32 -10.54 -0.67 13.91
C LEU A 32 -10.15 0.53 14.78
N ASP A 33 -10.26 0.41 16.11
CA ASP A 33 -10.06 1.51 17.08
C ASP A 33 -10.90 2.76 16.74
N ILE A 34 -12.20 2.55 16.50
CA ILE A 34 -13.19 3.58 16.16
C ILE A 34 -14.42 3.46 17.05
N THR A 35 -15.29 4.48 17.04
CA THR A 35 -16.56 4.42 17.76
C THR A 35 -17.58 3.49 17.06
N ASP A 36 -18.46 2.86 17.84
CA ASP A 36 -19.54 2.00 17.32
C ASP A 36 -20.42 2.72 16.29
N SER A 37 -20.75 3.99 16.57
CA SER A 37 -21.53 4.83 15.67
C SER A 37 -20.82 5.08 14.34
N TYR A 38 -19.49 5.19 14.36
CA TYR A 38 -18.69 5.33 13.16
C TYR A 38 -18.61 4.02 12.38
N ALA A 39 -18.43 2.88 13.06
CA ALA A 39 -18.43 1.56 12.42
C ALA A 39 -19.76 1.26 11.71
N TRP A 40 -20.89 1.62 12.32
CA TRP A 40 -22.21 1.47 11.72
C TRP A 40 -22.41 2.37 10.49
N ASN A 41 -21.88 3.59 10.53
CA ASN A 41 -21.95 4.55 9.41
C ASN A 41 -20.88 4.33 8.33
N LEU A 42 -19.90 3.46 8.57
CA LEU A 42 -18.76 3.24 7.69
C LEU A 42 -19.17 2.89 6.25
N PRO A 43 -20.11 1.96 5.98
CA PRO A 43 -20.55 1.67 4.61
C PRO A 43 -21.29 2.83 3.94
N ASN A 44 -21.95 3.68 4.74
CA ASN A 44 -22.81 4.78 4.26
C ASN A 44 -22.08 6.12 4.16
N ARG A 45 -20.75 6.14 4.33
CA ARG A 45 -19.96 7.36 4.34
C ARG A 45 -20.09 8.10 3.00
N ARG A 46 -20.60 9.33 3.04
CA ARG A 46 -20.66 10.21 1.86
C ARG A 46 -19.25 10.65 1.45
N ARG A 47 -18.67 9.96 0.45
CA ARG A 47 -17.64 10.33 -0.56
C ARG A 47 -16.63 11.47 -0.31
N LYS A 48 -16.32 11.91 0.90
CA LYS A 48 -15.39 13.04 1.10
C LYS A 48 -13.92 12.62 1.17
N SER A 49 -13.62 11.39 1.59
CA SER A 49 -12.23 10.90 1.64
C SER A 49 -12.19 9.38 1.44
N PRO A 50 -11.16 8.86 0.74
CA PRO A 50 -10.95 7.43 0.62
C PRO A 50 -10.70 6.80 2.01
N ILE A 51 -11.05 5.52 2.15
CA ILE A 51 -10.78 4.77 3.38
C ILE A 51 -9.27 4.54 3.49
N PRO A 52 -8.64 4.85 4.63
CA PRO A 52 -7.20 4.65 4.80
C PRO A 52 -6.78 3.20 4.52
N LYS A 53 -5.64 3.01 3.83
CA LYS A 53 -5.09 1.68 3.50
C LYS A 53 -5.00 0.76 4.72
N LYS A 54 -4.49 1.28 5.87
CA LYS A 54 -4.39 0.54 7.14
C LYS A 54 -5.76 0.04 7.63
N MET A 55 -6.79 0.87 7.54
CA MET A 55 -8.14 0.49 7.95
C MET A 55 -8.71 -0.62 7.06
N LEU A 56 -8.41 -0.62 5.75
CA LEU A 56 -8.81 -1.71 4.85
C LEU A 56 -8.14 -3.04 5.22
N VAL A 57 -6.87 -3.01 5.65
CA VAL A 57 -6.15 -4.21 6.13
C VAL A 57 -6.79 -4.76 7.40
N GLN A 58 -7.00 -3.91 8.41
CA GLN A 58 -7.64 -4.31 9.66
C GLN A 58 -9.04 -4.89 9.43
N LEU A 59 -9.85 -4.21 8.62
CA LEU A 59 -11.19 -4.65 8.27
C LEU A 59 -11.20 -6.01 7.55
N ALA A 60 -10.28 -6.22 6.62
CA ALA A 60 -10.12 -7.51 5.95
C ALA A 60 -9.78 -8.62 6.96
N GLY A 61 -8.93 -8.32 7.95
CA GLY A 61 -8.64 -9.21 9.07
C GLY A 61 -9.87 -9.61 9.87
N VAL A 62 -10.77 -8.66 10.18
CA VAL A 62 -12.03 -8.93 10.90
C VAL A 62 -12.89 -9.96 10.17
N PHE A 63 -12.99 -9.83 8.85
CA PHE A 63 -13.78 -10.73 8.00
C PHE A 63 -13.00 -11.95 7.50
N LYS A 64 -11.74 -12.13 7.91
CA LYS A 64 -10.84 -13.21 7.46
C LYS A 64 -10.73 -13.30 5.94
N VAL A 65 -10.72 -12.15 5.26
CA VAL A 65 -10.50 -12.03 3.82
C VAL A 65 -9.15 -11.36 3.56
N LYS A 66 -8.62 -11.49 2.34
CA LYS A 66 -7.42 -10.74 1.96
C LYS A 66 -7.75 -9.24 1.80
N PRO A 67 -6.84 -8.31 2.14
CA PRO A 67 -7.04 -6.87 1.91
C PRO A 67 -7.36 -6.55 0.44
N SER A 68 -6.78 -7.32 -0.49
CA SER A 68 -7.05 -7.27 -1.92
C SER A 68 -8.51 -7.53 -2.30
N TYR A 69 -9.37 -7.93 -1.36
CA TYR A 69 -10.81 -8.02 -1.58
C TYR A 69 -11.39 -6.66 -1.98
N PHE A 70 -11.04 -5.61 -1.23
CA PHE A 70 -11.47 -4.23 -1.46
C PHE A 70 -10.80 -3.65 -2.70
N TYR A 71 -11.57 -2.98 -3.56
CA TYR A 71 -11.04 -2.35 -4.76
C TYR A 71 -10.06 -1.21 -4.43
N GLU A 72 -10.40 -0.42 -3.43
CA GLU A 72 -9.62 0.71 -2.94
C GLU A 72 -8.23 0.28 -2.46
N PHE A 73 -8.11 -0.89 -1.83
CA PHE A 73 -6.80 -1.44 -1.44
C PHE A 73 -5.93 -1.72 -2.66
N ARG A 74 -6.51 -2.30 -3.72
CA ARG A 74 -5.78 -2.57 -4.97
C ARG A 74 -5.34 -1.29 -5.67
N LEU A 75 -6.12 -0.20 -5.55
CA LEU A 75 -5.70 1.10 -6.06
C LEU A 75 -4.50 1.65 -5.29
N TYR A 76 -4.46 1.51 -3.97
CA TYR A 76 -3.28 1.87 -3.18
C TYR A 76 -2.04 1.09 -3.61
N GLU A 77 -2.16 -0.24 -3.74
CA GLU A 77 -1.05 -1.10 -4.20
C GLU A 77 -0.52 -0.69 -5.58
N MET A 78 -1.42 -0.33 -6.51
CA MET A 78 -1.03 0.14 -7.83
C MET A 78 -0.31 1.50 -7.78
N LEU A 79 -0.77 2.43 -6.94
CA LEU A 79 -0.13 3.73 -6.76
C LEU A 79 1.25 3.59 -6.12
N ASP A 80 1.39 2.72 -5.12
CA ASP A 80 2.67 2.42 -4.46
C ASP A 80 3.65 1.84 -5.50
N PHE A 81 3.21 0.86 -6.29
CA PHE A 81 4.00 0.31 -7.38
C PHE A 81 4.47 1.38 -8.37
N ILE A 82 3.57 2.27 -8.83
CA ILE A 82 3.94 3.35 -9.76
C ILE A 82 4.97 4.30 -9.13
N ASN A 83 4.78 4.67 -7.87
CA ASN A 83 5.68 5.58 -7.17
C ASN A 83 7.07 4.98 -6.95
N ASP A 84 7.14 3.70 -6.60
CA ASP A 84 8.41 3.01 -6.37
C ASP A 84 9.18 2.84 -7.69
N ASN A 85 8.50 2.48 -8.79
CA ASN A 85 9.11 2.45 -10.11
C ASN A 85 9.63 3.82 -10.55
N ARG A 86 8.87 4.90 -10.27
CA ARG A 86 9.33 6.26 -10.57
C ARG A 86 10.61 6.60 -9.80
N ARG A 87 10.67 6.28 -8.51
CA ARG A 87 11.89 6.50 -7.69
C ARG A 87 13.09 5.73 -8.23
N PHE A 88 12.87 4.47 -8.63
CA PHE A 88 13.89 3.64 -9.24
C PHE A 88 14.41 4.24 -10.55
N LEU A 89 13.52 4.65 -11.46
CA LEU A 89 13.91 5.30 -12.71
C LEU A 89 14.64 6.62 -12.46
N ASP A 90 14.18 7.43 -11.51
CA ASP A 90 14.85 8.68 -11.11
C ASP A 90 16.25 8.41 -10.53
N HIS A 91 16.45 7.28 -9.84
CA HIS A 91 17.77 6.83 -9.43
C HIS A 91 18.64 6.44 -10.64
N CYS A 92 18.15 5.58 -11.54
CA CYS A 92 18.88 5.18 -12.75
C CYS A 92 19.31 6.39 -13.60
N LEU A 93 18.41 7.38 -13.77
CA LEU A 93 18.70 8.60 -14.52
C LEU A 93 19.77 9.47 -13.84
N ARG A 94 19.77 9.56 -12.50
CA ARG A 94 20.82 10.27 -11.76
C ARG A 94 22.18 9.58 -11.93
N GLN A 95 22.21 8.25 -11.83
CA GLN A 95 23.45 7.50 -12.05
C GLN A 95 23.98 7.67 -13.47
N ALA A 96 23.12 7.52 -14.48
CA ALA A 96 23.50 7.72 -15.87
C ALA A 96 24.10 9.11 -16.13
N LYS A 97 23.54 10.15 -15.49
CA LYS A 97 24.11 11.51 -15.55
C LYS A 97 25.49 11.59 -14.89
N LYS A 98 25.66 11.04 -13.67
CA LYS A 98 26.97 10.99 -12.99
C LYS A 98 28.03 10.31 -13.87
N TYR A 99 27.71 9.15 -14.45
CA TYR A 99 28.60 8.42 -15.36
C TYR A 99 28.98 9.23 -16.60
N LYS A 100 27.99 9.88 -17.25
CA LYS A 100 28.25 10.72 -18.42
C LYS A 100 29.19 11.88 -18.09
N THR A 101 28.96 12.57 -16.97
CA THR A 101 29.84 13.67 -16.53
C THR A 101 31.25 13.17 -16.19
N ALA A 102 31.39 11.99 -15.57
CA ALA A 102 32.69 11.39 -15.28
C ALA A 102 33.48 11.07 -16.56
N LEU A 103 32.82 10.47 -17.56
CA LEU A 103 33.39 10.22 -18.89
C LEU A 103 33.85 11.52 -19.59
N GLU A 104 33.02 12.57 -19.53
CA GLU A 104 33.32 13.87 -20.14
C GLU A 104 34.46 14.63 -19.44
N THR A 105 34.64 14.41 -18.13
CA THR A 105 35.68 15.08 -17.32
C THR A 105 36.97 14.27 -17.17
N GLY A 106 37.02 13.04 -17.70
CA GLY A 106 38.20 12.17 -17.65
C GLY A 106 38.58 11.73 -16.24
N LYS A 107 37.68 11.87 -15.25
CA LYS A 107 37.88 11.31 -13.91
C LYS A 107 37.56 9.82 -13.96
N ASP A 108 38.48 9.01 -13.46
CA ASP A 108 38.37 7.56 -13.42
C ASP A 108 37.00 7.10 -12.92
N ILE A 109 36.52 6.05 -13.57
CA ILE A 109 35.24 5.39 -13.35
C ILE A 109 35.01 5.21 -11.85
N ILE A 110 33.91 5.78 -11.37
CA ILE A 110 33.38 5.66 -10.01
C ILE A 110 33.69 4.25 -9.48
N ARG A 111 34.39 4.16 -8.34
CA ARG A 111 34.72 2.89 -7.68
C ARG A 111 33.44 2.06 -7.57
N GLU A 112 33.47 0.85 -8.12
CA GLU A 112 32.37 -0.12 -8.14
C GLU A 112 31.72 -0.34 -6.76
N GLU A 113 32.46 -0.04 -5.69
CA GLU A 113 32.07 -0.09 -4.28
C GLU A 113 31.00 0.95 -3.91
N GLU A 114 31.14 2.23 -4.32
CA GLU A 114 30.14 3.28 -4.03
C GLU A 114 28.80 2.99 -4.74
N PHE A 115 28.88 2.29 -5.88
CA PHE A 115 27.70 1.92 -6.67
C PHE A 115 26.91 0.76 -6.01
N LYS A 116 27.60 -0.20 -5.41
CA LYS A 116 26.96 -1.29 -4.65
C LYS A 116 26.30 -0.75 -3.38
N GLU A 117 26.96 0.14 -2.65
CA GLU A 117 26.41 0.71 -1.41
C GLU A 117 25.10 1.48 -1.65
N GLU A 118 25.03 2.38 -2.64
CA GLU A 118 23.79 3.13 -2.92
C GLU A 118 22.64 2.21 -3.43
N PHE A 119 22.95 1.10 -4.08
CA PHE A 119 21.96 0.14 -4.56
C PHE A 119 21.45 -0.76 -3.43
N GLU A 120 22.34 -1.25 -2.57
CA GLU A 120 22.02 -2.01 -1.36
C GLU A 120 21.16 -1.18 -0.40
N GLU A 121 21.42 0.12 -0.23
CA GLU A 121 20.58 1.00 0.59
C GLU A 121 19.14 1.12 0.06
N LEU A 122 18.96 1.23 -1.26
CA LEU A 122 17.63 1.27 -1.88
C LEU A 122 16.89 -0.06 -1.78
N GLU A 123 17.63 -1.17 -1.92
CA GLU A 123 17.09 -2.51 -1.76
C GLU A 123 16.67 -2.74 -0.29
N GLU A 124 17.50 -2.36 0.68
CA GLU A 124 17.17 -2.40 2.11
C GLU A 124 15.99 -1.51 2.48
N GLU A 125 15.88 -0.29 1.92
CA GLU A 125 14.73 0.58 2.15
C GLU A 125 13.43 -0.04 1.60
N SER A 126 13.50 -0.71 0.45
CA SER A 126 12.36 -1.42 -0.14
C SER A 126 11.93 -2.62 0.71
N ILE A 127 12.89 -3.36 1.26
CA ILE A 127 12.68 -4.52 2.13
C ILE A 127 12.12 -4.08 3.50
N LYS A 128 12.67 -3.02 4.12
CA LYS A 128 12.17 -2.47 5.40
C LYS A 128 10.73 -1.96 5.26
N LYS A 129 10.37 -1.32 4.15
CA LYS A 129 8.99 -0.87 3.88
C LYS A 129 8.00 -2.03 3.68
N SER A 130 8.47 -3.16 3.14
CA SER A 130 7.65 -4.35 2.97
C SER A 130 7.53 -5.18 4.27
N ALA A 131 8.51 -5.10 5.17
CA ALA A 131 8.47 -5.72 6.49
C ALA A 131 7.64 -4.93 7.54
N GLY A 132 7.58 -3.60 7.46
CA GLY A 132 6.85 -2.74 8.40
C GLY A 132 5.33 -2.65 8.20
N ASN A 133 4.78 -3.38 7.21
CA ASN A 133 3.34 -3.40 6.87
C ASN A 133 2.62 -4.69 7.32
N GLN A 134 3.23 -5.49 8.22
CA GLN A 134 2.60 -6.66 8.86
C GLN A 134 1.95 -6.32 10.20
#